data_AF-A0A350NZJ9-F1
#
_entry.id   AF-A0A350NZJ9-F1
#
_cell.length_a   1.000
_cell.length_b   1.000
_cell.length_c   1.000
_cell.angle_alpha   90.00
_cell.angle_beta   90.00
_cell.angle_gamma   90.00
#
_symmetry.space_group_name_H-M   'P 1'
#
loop_
_entity.id
_entity.type
_entity.pdbx_description
1 polymer ?
#
loop_
_entity_poly.entity_id
_entity_poly.type
_entity_poly.pdbx_seq_one_letter_code
_entity_poly.pdbx_strand_id
1 'polypeptide(L)' 'MARKIDVSTIILPTPPGSGEVTLEYLTDLVLVLQQFIDEERSTRALRGTTLTLTQIPTSNSGLESGALFSDSGTVKVVS' A
#
# COMPACT_ATOMS: atom_id res chain seq x y z
N MET A 1 6.92 31.46 -6.32
CA MET A 1 6.54 30.62 -5.17
C MET A 1 6.31 29.21 -5.70
N ALA A 2 7.06 28.21 -5.26
CA ALA A 2 6.88 26.82 -5.70
C ALA A 2 5.78 26.15 -4.86
N ARG A 3 4.80 25.53 -5.51
CA ARG A 3 3.71 24.80 -4.86
C ARG A 3 4.29 23.54 -4.22
N LYS A 4 4.11 23.40 -2.90
CA LYS A 4 4.54 22.20 -2.18
C LYS A 4 3.45 21.14 -2.36
N ILE A 5 3.69 20.17 -3.22
CA ILE A 5 2.80 19.01 -3.39
C ILE A 5 2.98 18.12 -2.16
N ASP A 6 1.90 17.82 -1.46
CA ASP A 6 1.94 16.84 -0.37
C ASP A 6 1.91 15.45 -0.99
N VAL A 7 3.08 14.81 -0.95
CA VAL A 7 3.39 13.57 -1.65
C VAL A 7 2.98 12.34 -0.82
N SER A 8 2.37 12.54 0.36
CA SER A 8 2.03 11.45 1.28
C SER A 8 0.77 10.67 0.87
N THR A 9 -0.03 11.20 -0.05
CA THR A 9 -1.22 10.56 -0.59
C THR A 9 -1.19 10.61 -2.11
N ILE A 10 -1.26 9.46 -2.77
CA ILE A 10 -1.31 9.39 -4.24
C ILE A 10 -2.69 9.89 -4.70
N ILE A 11 -2.73 11.11 -5.22
CA ILE A 11 -3.92 11.71 -5.83
C ILE A 11 -3.48 12.32 -7.16
N LEU A 12 -4.22 12.03 -8.23
CA LEU A 12 -3.96 12.63 -9.53
C LEU A 12 -4.17 14.15 -9.48
N PRO A 13 -3.32 14.95 -10.14
CA PRO A 13 -3.52 16.39 -10.21
C PRO A 13 -4.84 16.73 -10.90
N THR A 14 -5.48 17.81 -10.48
CA THR A 14 -6.69 18.32 -11.13
C THR A 14 -6.31 18.97 -12.47
N PRO A 15 -7.01 18.64 -13.58
CA PRO A 15 -6.73 19.27 -14.87
C PRO A 15 -6.99 20.78 -14.84
N PRO A 16 -6.22 21.56 -15.62
CA PRO A 16 -6.44 23.00 -15.73
C PRO A 16 -7.84 23.30 -16.31
N GLY A 17 -8.55 24.24 -15.67
CA GLY A 17 -9.91 24.62 -16.07
C GLY A 17 -10.01 25.45 -17.35
N SER A 18 -8.88 25.88 -17.91
CA SER A 18 -8.79 26.65 -19.16
C SER A 18 -8.96 25.79 -20.42
N GLY A 19 -9.07 24.46 -20.30
CA GLY A 19 -9.14 23.53 -21.44
C GLY A 19 -7.80 23.29 -22.14
N GLU A 20 -6.77 24.05 -21.78
CA GLU A 20 -5.40 23.89 -22.29
C GLU A 20 -4.55 23.09 -21.30
N VAL A 21 -3.88 22.07 -21.79
CA VAL A 21 -2.95 21.26 -20.99
C VAL A 21 -1.67 22.06 -20.74
N THR A 22 -1.31 22.26 -19.48
CA THR A 22 -0.09 22.97 -19.09
C THR A 22 1.07 22.01 -18.84
N LEU A 23 2.31 22.48 -19.06
CA LEU A 23 3.53 21.71 -18.75
C LEU A 23 3.62 21.35 -17.27
N GLU A 24 3.17 22.24 -16.39
CA GLU A 24 3.09 22.02 -14.95
C GLU A 24 2.19 20.83 -14.61
N TYR A 25 0.98 20.78 -15.18
CA TYR A 25 0.04 19.66 -14.98
C TYR A 25 0.64 18.32 -15.45
N LEU A 26 1.31 18.30 -16.60
CA LEU A 26 1.95 17.09 -17.10
C LEU A 26 3.11 16.63 -16.22
N THR A 27 3.88 17.58 -15.69
CA THR A 27 4.99 17.29 -14.77
C THR A 27 4.46 16.66 -13.48
N ASP A 28 3.42 17.26 -12.90
CA ASP A 28 2.76 16.74 -11.70
C ASP A 28 2.16 15.35 -11.93
N LEU A 29 1.53 15.15 -13.09
CA LEU A 29 0.94 13.86 -13.45
C LEU A 29 2.01 12.76 -13.55
N VAL A 30 3.14 13.06 -14.21
CA VAL A 30 4.24 12.11 -14.33
C VAL A 30 4.82 11.76 -12.96
N LEU A 31 5.00 12.74 -12.07
CA LEU A 31 5.52 12.51 -10.73
C LEU A 31 4.60 11.61 -9.90
N VAL A 32 3.29 11.88 -9.91
CA VAL A 32 2.30 11.04 -9.20
C VAL A 32 2.26 9.62 -9.76
N LEU A 33 2.34 9.45 -11.08
CA LEU A 33 2.35 8.13 -11.71
C LEU A 33 3.62 7.33 -11.39
N GLN A 34 4.80 7.97 -11.36
CA GLN A 34 6.04 7.29 -10.96
C GLN A 34 5.95 6.78 -9.52
N GLN A 35 5.44 7.61 -8.61
CA GLN A 35 5.26 7.20 -7.23
C GLN A 35 4.25 6.05 -7.08
N PHE A 36 3.14 6.08 -7.81
CA PHE A 36 2.18 4.97 -7.84
C PHE A 36 2.84 3.67 -8.31
N ILE A 37 3.64 3.73 -9.37
CA ILE A 37 4.36 2.56 -9.89
C ILE A 37 5.38 2.04 -8.87
N ASP A 38 6.09 2.93 -8.18
CA ASP A 38 7.05 2.55 -7.14
C ASP A 38 6.36 1.90 -5.94
N GLU A 39 5.17 2.35 -5.57
CA GLU A 39 4.36 1.71 -4.52
C GLU A 39 3.83 0.33 -4.95
N GLU A 40 3.31 0.21 -6.17
CA GLU A 40 2.87 -1.07 -6.74
C GLU A 40 4.00 -2.10 -6.84
N ARG A 41 5.20 -1.65 -7.24
CA ARG A 41 6.38 -2.52 -7.36
C ARG A 41 7.06 -2.80 -6.04
N SER A 42 6.78 -2.02 -5.00
CA SER A 42 7.30 -2.27 -3.68
C SER A 42 6.67 -3.55 -3.14
N THR A 43 7.49 -4.58 -2.87
CA THR A 43 7.09 -5.78 -2.11
C THR A 43 6.88 -5.45 -0.62
N ARG A 44 6.42 -4.23 -0.33
CA ARG A 44 6.16 -3.74 1.03
C ARG A 44 5.14 -4.70 1.65
N ALA A 45 5.44 -5.17 2.85
CA ALA A 45 4.51 -5.96 3.65
C ALA A 45 3.11 -5.35 3.55
N LEU A 46 2.10 -6.21 3.31
CA LEU A 46 0.68 -5.85 3.20
C LEU A 46 0.37 -4.63 4.08
N ARG A 47 0.14 -3.47 3.45
CA ARG A 47 -0.27 -2.25 4.15
C ARG A 47 -1.77 -2.29 4.40
N GLY A 48 -2.19 -3.26 5.20
CA GLY A 48 -3.54 -3.32 5.75
C GLY A 48 -3.52 -2.76 7.17
N THR A 49 -4.39 -1.78 7.46
CA THR A 49 -4.71 -1.44 8.85
C THR A 49 -5.42 -2.61 9.55
N THR A 50 -6.12 -3.43 8.77
CA THR A 50 -6.79 -4.66 9.18
C THR A 50 -6.50 -5.75 8.15
N LEU A 51 -6.03 -6.92 8.62
CA LEU A 51 -5.83 -8.11 7.80
C LEU A 51 -6.75 -9.21 8.29
N THR A 52 -7.67 -9.65 7.43
CA THR A 52 -8.55 -10.79 7.71
C THR A 52 -7.91 -12.05 7.12
N LEU A 53 -7.28 -12.84 7.98
CA LEU A 53 -6.76 -14.15 7.61
C LEU A 53 -7.88 -15.18 7.77
N THR A 54 -8.41 -15.66 6.65
CA THR A 54 -9.38 -16.75 6.66
C THR A 54 -8.63 -18.09 6.70
N GLN A 55 -9.18 -19.08 7.43
CA GLN A 55 -8.65 -20.45 7.48
C GLN A 55 -7.25 -20.60 8.09
N ILE A 56 -6.91 -19.84 9.14
CA ILE A 56 -5.67 -20.12 9.89
C ILE A 56 -5.76 -21.47 10.64
N PRO A 57 -4.70 -22.28 10.68
CA PRO A 57 -4.69 -23.56 11.39
C PRO A 57 -5.04 -23.40 12.87
N THR A 58 -5.70 -24.38 13.48
CA THR A 58 -6.06 -24.36 14.91
C THR A 58 -5.05 -25.07 15.81
N SER A 59 -3.91 -25.49 15.25
CA SER A 59 -2.82 -26.13 15.99
C SER A 59 -1.49 -25.86 15.30
N ASN A 60 -0.39 -25.98 16.05
CA ASN A 60 0.97 -25.79 15.55
C ASN A 60 1.62 -27.06 14.97
N SER A 61 0.92 -28.19 14.98
CA SER A 61 1.49 -29.47 14.56
C SER A 61 1.82 -29.46 13.06
N GLY A 62 3.06 -29.78 12.71
CA GLY A 62 3.53 -29.85 11.33
C GLY A 62 3.70 -28.51 10.63
N LEU A 63 3.58 -27.38 11.35
CA LEU A 63 3.85 -26.06 10.82
C LEU A 63 5.32 -25.67 10.97
N GLU A 64 5.81 -24.86 10.04
CA GLU A 64 7.16 -24.29 10.07
C GLU A 64 7.30 -23.18 11.12
N SER A 65 8.53 -22.95 11.62
CA SER A 65 8.83 -21.81 12.50
C SER A 65 8.47 -20.49 11.82
N GLY A 66 7.80 -19.61 12.55
CA GLY A 66 7.24 -18.34 12.05
C GLY A 66 5.81 -18.44 11.51
N ALA A 67 5.24 -19.64 11.37
CA ALA A 67 3.85 -19.81 10.95
C ALA A 67 2.85 -19.28 12.00
N LEU A 68 1.73 -18.73 11.54
CA LEU A 68 0.62 -18.30 12.39
C LEU A 68 -0.39 -19.44 12.57
N PHE A 69 -0.86 -19.61 13.81
CA PHE A 69 -1.96 -20.53 14.13
C PHE A 69 -2.88 -19.90 15.19
N SER A 70 -4.13 -20.34 15.21
CA SER A 70 -5.10 -20.04 16.25
C SER A 70 -5.06 -21.11 17.33
N ASP A 71 -5.11 -20.70 18.59
CA ASP A 71 -5.32 -21.58 19.72
C ASP A 71 -6.39 -20.96 20.62
N SER A 72 -7.55 -21.61 20.70
CA SER A 72 -8.70 -21.15 21.49
C SER A 72 -9.05 -19.65 21.32
N GLY A 73 -8.95 -19.13 20.08
CA GLY A 73 -9.28 -17.72 19.77
C GLY A 73 -8.12 -16.73 19.93
N THR A 74 -6.91 -17.21 20.29
CA THR A 74 -5.69 -16.42 20.32
C THR A 74 -4.79 -16.76 19.14
N VAL A 75 -4.26 -15.76 18.44
CA VAL A 75 -3.27 -15.99 17.38
C VAL A 75 -1.88 -16.14 18.01
N LYS A 76 -1.19 -17.22 17.68
CA LYS A 76 0.16 -17.57 18.14
C LYS A 76 1.09 -17.79 16.95
N VAL A 77 2.39 -17.65 17.19
CA VAL A 77 3.47 -17.90 16.22
C VAL A 77 4.19 -19.18 16.64
N VAL A 78 4.49 -20.05 15.68
CA VAL A 78 5.36 -21.22 15.91
C VAL A 78 6.79 -20.73 16.13
N SER A 79 7.38 -21.09 17.26
CA SER A 79 8.79 -20.84 17.56
C SER A 79 9.69 -21.86 16.91
#